data_AF-A0AAE3R1S4-F1
#
_entry.id   AF-A0AAE3R1S4-F1
#
_cell.length_a   1.000
_cell.length_b   1.000
_cell.length_c   1.000
_cell.angle_alpha   90.00
_cell.angle_beta   90.00
_cell.angle_gamma   90.00
#
_symmetry.space_group_name_H-M   'P 1'
#
loop_
_entity.id
_entity.type
_entity.pdbx_description
1 polymer ?
#
loop_
_entity_poly.entity_id
_entity_poly.type
_entity_poly.pdbx_seq_one_letter_code
_entity_poly.pdbx_strand_id
1 'polypeptide(L)'
;MRKDILHFTCGFVLLAFFLATSVAEAQRSRQRGPLRNSRLYSGLSNYGVMKLSVGVGSATYFGDLCETGDCISVRPYFNLGFDYRFGGRVRARMEGAYFRLASTDAGGKNAVRNLSFRSGNIEVAATGIFEFYSYNKFFNQRPLFSPYLFAGIGVSYFTPRTKYQGSWYTLPRYDTEGVDYSQFTPVIPFGFGVQIALANEWDLSLEVGYRKIFTDYLDDVSTVYQNNATMDPIAAALADRTKELGSAAPTYDSNDKIHWNEGHKRGNPDRKDSYIIVAAKLEYTINPLVKTRRSNVKFRRPKFSGGTGGSRQKKRR
;
A
#
# COMPACT_ATOMS: atom_id res chain seq x y z
N MET A 1 -14.40 5.66 22.28
CA MET A 1 -13.39 4.64 21.91
C MET A 1 -13.51 4.12 20.47
N ARG A 2 -14.67 3.69 19.95
CA ARG A 2 -14.86 3.44 18.49
C ARG A 2 -14.82 4.72 17.62
N LYS A 3 -14.81 5.90 18.26
CA LYS A 3 -14.96 7.21 17.61
C LYS A 3 -13.62 7.80 17.19
N ASP A 4 -12.54 7.61 17.96
CA ASP A 4 -11.31 8.41 17.79
C ASP A 4 -10.42 7.89 16.65
N ILE A 5 -10.32 6.57 16.48
CA ILE A 5 -9.72 5.94 15.30
C ILE A 5 -10.57 6.20 14.04
N LEU A 6 -11.89 6.23 14.19
CA LEU A 6 -12.81 6.58 13.11
C LEU A 6 -12.64 8.06 12.73
N HIS A 7 -12.39 8.97 13.67
CA HIS A 7 -12.18 10.40 13.39
C HIS A 7 -10.86 10.67 12.67
N PHE A 8 -9.77 9.95 12.99
CA PHE A 8 -8.48 10.13 12.32
C PHE A 8 -8.47 9.53 10.91
N THR A 9 -9.05 8.33 10.75
CA THR A 9 -9.22 7.70 9.43
C THR A 9 -10.25 8.42 8.57
N CYS A 10 -11.35 8.89 9.16
CA CYS A 10 -12.36 9.70 8.47
C CYS A 10 -11.83 11.09 8.13
N GLY A 11 -10.96 11.69 8.96
CA GLY A 11 -10.29 12.96 8.66
C GLY A 11 -9.38 12.85 7.43
N PHE A 12 -8.59 11.79 7.32
CA PHE A 12 -7.75 11.54 6.14
C PHE A 12 -8.57 11.19 4.90
N VAL A 13 -9.65 10.41 5.04
CA VAL A 13 -10.55 10.06 3.95
C VAL A 13 -11.35 11.27 3.47
N LEU A 14 -11.84 12.12 4.38
CA LEU A 14 -12.56 13.36 4.05
C LEU A 14 -11.63 14.41 3.44
N LEU A 15 -10.38 14.53 3.92
CA LEU A 15 -9.37 15.41 3.30
C LEU A 15 -8.98 14.91 1.91
N ALA A 16 -8.79 13.59 1.74
CA ALA A 16 -8.55 12.99 0.44
C ALA A 16 -9.75 13.15 -0.51
N PHE A 17 -10.97 13.06 0.00
CA PHE A 17 -12.20 13.28 -0.76
C PHE A 17 -12.36 14.75 -1.15
N PHE A 18 -12.08 15.71 -0.25
CA PHE A 18 -12.10 17.15 -0.54
C PHE A 18 -11.00 17.57 -1.53
N LEU A 19 -9.81 16.99 -1.41
CA LEU A 19 -8.73 17.18 -2.39
C LEU A 19 -9.13 16.56 -3.75
N ALA A 20 -9.77 15.39 -3.76
CA ALA A 20 -10.26 14.78 -4.98
C ALA A 20 -11.37 15.58 -5.66
N THR A 21 -12.33 16.15 -4.91
CA THR A 21 -13.43 16.96 -5.47
C THR A 21 -12.95 18.33 -5.95
N SER A 22 -12.09 19.01 -5.19
CA SER A 22 -11.52 20.31 -5.63
C SER A 22 -10.63 20.17 -6.88
N VAL A 23 -9.87 19.08 -6.99
CA VAL A 23 -9.09 18.77 -8.20
C VAL A 23 -10.02 18.37 -9.35
N ALA A 24 -11.10 17.63 -9.09
CA ALA A 24 -12.11 17.27 -10.10
C ALA A 24 -12.81 18.51 -10.68
N GLU A 25 -13.17 19.49 -9.85
CA GLU A 25 -13.78 20.76 -10.28
C GLU A 25 -12.78 21.63 -11.06
N ALA A 26 -11.52 21.68 -10.63
CA ALA A 26 -10.45 22.37 -11.35
C ALA A 26 -10.17 21.74 -12.73
N GLN A 27 -10.33 20.43 -12.88
CA GLN A 27 -10.15 19.71 -14.14
C GLN A 27 -11.37 19.78 -15.06
N ARG A 28 -12.59 19.92 -14.52
CA ARG A 28 -13.80 20.16 -15.32
C ARG A 28 -13.71 21.48 -16.09
N SER A 29 -13.00 22.46 -15.52
CA SER A 29 -12.63 23.74 -16.16
C SER A 29 -11.45 23.61 -17.13
N ARG A 30 -10.46 22.74 -16.86
CA ARG A 30 -9.31 22.44 -17.73
C ARG A 30 -9.45 21.07 -18.40
N GLN A 31 -10.30 20.94 -19.42
CA GLN A 31 -10.38 19.76 -20.30
C GLN A 31 -9.11 19.48 -21.16
N ARG A 32 -7.93 20.00 -20.78
CA ARG A 32 -6.72 19.98 -21.60
C ARG A 32 -5.58 19.36 -20.80
N GLY A 33 -5.40 18.05 -20.93
CA GLY A 33 -4.25 17.34 -20.36
C GLY A 33 -2.93 17.82 -20.99
N PRO A 34 -1.78 17.65 -20.29
CA PRO A 34 -0.49 18.22 -20.71
C PRO A 34 0.07 17.63 -22.02
N LEU A 35 -0.51 16.53 -22.54
CA LEU A 35 0.11 15.70 -23.58
C LEU A 35 -0.59 15.73 -24.96
N ARG A 36 -1.44 16.74 -25.23
CA ARG A 36 -2.24 16.80 -26.48
C ARG A 36 -1.42 16.79 -27.78
N ASN A 37 -0.14 17.15 -27.75
CA ASN A 37 0.70 17.35 -28.93
C ASN A 37 1.77 16.26 -29.18
N SER A 38 1.80 15.16 -28.41
CA SER A 38 2.76 14.08 -28.67
C SER A 38 2.32 13.23 -29.88
N ARG A 39 2.90 13.53 -31.06
CA ARG A 39 2.67 12.74 -32.30
C ARG A 39 3.10 11.28 -32.15
N LEU A 40 4.08 11.01 -31.29
CA LEU A 40 4.63 9.67 -31.00
C LEU A 40 3.58 8.68 -30.48
N TYR A 41 2.56 9.15 -29.75
CA TYR A 41 1.58 8.29 -29.07
C TYR A 41 0.15 8.45 -29.59
N SER A 42 -0.01 9.16 -30.71
CA SER A 42 -1.31 9.31 -31.37
C SER A 42 -1.78 7.97 -31.94
N GLY A 43 -2.95 7.48 -31.52
CA GLY A 43 -3.53 6.24 -32.03
C GLY A 43 -3.20 4.96 -31.25
N LEU A 44 -2.31 5.02 -30.26
CA LEU A 44 -1.97 3.85 -29.43
C LEU A 44 -3.08 3.60 -28.40
N SER A 45 -3.58 2.37 -28.43
CA SER A 45 -4.58 1.86 -27.50
C SER A 45 -4.02 1.84 -26.07
N ASN A 46 -4.83 2.23 -25.09
CA ASN A 46 -4.49 2.09 -23.68
C ASN A 46 -4.63 0.64 -23.16
N TYR A 47 -5.05 -0.31 -23.99
CA TYR A 47 -5.11 -1.72 -23.62
C TYR A 47 -3.73 -2.37 -23.70
N GLY A 48 -3.36 -3.16 -22.69
CA GLY A 48 -2.10 -3.89 -22.65
C GLY A 48 -0.88 -3.03 -22.32
N VAL A 49 -1.09 -1.80 -21.82
CA VAL A 49 -0.01 -0.95 -21.33
C VAL A 49 0.60 -1.60 -20.09
N MET A 50 1.93 -1.72 -20.11
CA MET A 50 2.73 -2.20 -19.00
C MET A 50 3.44 -1.04 -18.31
N LYS A 51 3.59 -1.10 -16.99
CA LYS A 51 4.44 -0.15 -16.26
C LYS A 51 5.34 -0.88 -15.28
N LEU A 52 6.53 -0.33 -15.07
CA LEU A 52 7.39 -0.68 -13.94
C LEU A 52 7.29 0.45 -12.91
N SER A 53 7.24 0.10 -11.64
CA SER A 53 7.18 1.08 -10.56
C SER A 53 8.28 0.84 -9.54
N VAL A 54 8.90 1.92 -9.07
CA VAL A 54 9.78 1.92 -7.90
C VAL A 54 9.20 2.91 -6.92
N GLY A 55 9.12 2.57 -5.65
CA GLY A 55 8.58 3.47 -4.65
C GLY A 55 9.30 3.45 -3.32
N VAL A 56 9.07 4.53 -2.60
CA VAL A 56 9.57 4.79 -1.26
C VAL A 56 8.41 5.29 -0.41
N GLY A 57 8.50 5.11 0.90
CA GLY A 57 7.44 5.55 1.77
C GLY A 57 7.70 5.25 3.22
N SER A 58 6.60 5.16 3.95
CA SER A 58 6.58 4.77 5.33
C SER A 58 5.59 3.64 5.63
N ALA A 59 5.89 2.91 6.70
CA ALA A 59 5.03 1.91 7.30
C ALA A 59 4.83 2.24 8.79
N THR A 60 3.60 2.07 9.26
CA THR A 60 3.19 2.30 10.65
C THR A 60 2.43 1.10 11.17
N TYR A 61 2.83 0.60 12.34
CA TYR A 61 2.24 -0.55 13.02
C TYR A 61 1.01 -0.18 13.86
N PHE A 62 0.03 -1.08 13.93
CA PHE A 62 -1.12 -1.02 14.82
C PHE A 62 -1.45 -2.42 15.35
N GLY A 63 -1.43 -2.58 16.67
CA GLY A 63 -1.67 -3.87 17.34
C GLY A 63 -1.49 -3.76 18.85
N ASP A 64 -0.99 -4.79 19.51
CA ASP A 64 -0.95 -4.87 20.99
C ASP A 64 0.03 -3.91 21.67
N LEU A 65 1.16 -3.63 21.04
CA LEU A 65 2.05 -2.54 21.46
C LEU A 65 1.53 -1.15 21.04
N CYS A 66 0.48 -1.09 20.21
CA CYS A 66 -0.10 0.18 19.79
C CYS A 66 -1.62 0.20 19.65
N GLU A 67 -2.31 0.24 20.80
CA GLU A 67 -3.77 0.23 20.89
C GLU A 67 -4.43 1.58 20.57
N THR A 68 -3.93 2.68 21.16
CA THR A 68 -4.58 4.01 21.10
C THR A 68 -4.00 4.92 20.02
N GLY A 69 -2.85 4.57 19.43
CA GLY A 69 -2.14 5.41 18.45
C GLY A 69 -1.08 6.35 19.05
N ASP A 70 -0.89 6.33 20.37
CA ASP A 70 0.10 7.17 21.08
C ASP A 70 1.57 6.77 20.82
N CYS A 71 1.76 5.74 20.01
CA CYS A 71 2.98 4.95 19.75
C CYS A 71 3.29 4.88 18.25
N ILE A 72 2.69 5.79 17.45
CA ILE A 72 2.90 5.87 16.00
C ILE A 72 4.40 6.04 15.73
N SER A 73 4.97 5.02 15.09
CA SER A 73 6.36 5.03 14.66
C SER A 73 6.44 4.82 13.15
N VAL A 74 6.88 5.87 12.47
CA VAL A 74 7.05 5.87 11.01
C VAL A 74 8.37 5.18 10.67
N ARG A 75 8.31 4.15 9.84
CA ARG A 75 9.48 3.34 9.44
C ARG A 75 9.59 3.26 7.92
N PRO A 76 10.80 3.12 7.35
CA PRO A 76 10.97 3.18 5.91
C PRO A 76 10.31 2.00 5.19
N TYR A 77 9.78 2.29 4.01
CA TYR A 77 9.17 1.36 3.06
C TYR A 77 9.80 1.57 1.68
N PHE A 78 10.08 0.47 0.97
CA PHE A 78 10.58 0.45 -0.40
C PHE A 78 9.84 -0.62 -1.19
N ASN A 79 9.51 -0.35 -2.46
CA ASN A 79 8.90 -1.35 -3.32
C ASN A 79 9.37 -1.28 -4.77
N LEU A 80 9.22 -2.42 -5.44
CA LEU A 80 9.31 -2.59 -6.88
C LEU A 80 8.00 -3.23 -7.35
N GLY A 81 7.43 -2.75 -8.45
CA GLY A 81 6.18 -3.25 -8.98
C GLY A 81 6.11 -3.31 -10.50
N PHE A 82 5.16 -4.09 -10.97
CA PHE A 82 4.81 -4.24 -12.38
C PHE A 82 3.30 -4.14 -12.52
N ASP A 83 2.83 -3.24 -13.39
CA ASP A 83 1.43 -3.00 -13.67
C ASP A 83 1.07 -3.47 -15.08
N TYR A 84 -0.09 -4.10 -15.25
CA TYR A 84 -0.67 -4.44 -16.55
C TYR A 84 -2.10 -3.90 -16.65
N ARG A 85 -2.38 -3.17 -17.73
CA ARG A 85 -3.70 -2.56 -17.97
C ARG A 85 -4.59 -3.45 -18.84
N PHE A 86 -5.65 -4.00 -18.25
CA PHE A 86 -6.66 -4.80 -18.95
C PHE A 86 -7.71 -3.96 -19.67
N GLY A 87 -7.99 -2.75 -19.19
CA GLY A 87 -9.00 -1.87 -19.77
C GLY A 87 -8.86 -0.41 -19.37
N GLY A 88 -9.79 0.42 -19.84
CA GLY A 88 -9.74 1.87 -19.65
C GLY A 88 -9.72 2.34 -18.18
N ARG A 89 -10.17 1.49 -17.25
CA ARG A 89 -10.27 1.80 -15.81
C ARG A 89 -9.65 0.76 -14.88
N VAL A 90 -9.19 -0.38 -15.42
CA VAL A 90 -8.74 -1.52 -14.60
C VAL A 90 -7.31 -1.87 -14.96
N ARG A 91 -6.45 -1.92 -13.94
CA ARG A 91 -5.10 -2.47 -13.99
C ARG A 91 -4.96 -3.58 -12.94
N ALA A 92 -4.07 -4.53 -13.17
CA ALA A 92 -3.51 -5.31 -12.08
C ALA A 92 -2.06 -4.89 -11.85
N ARG A 93 -1.61 -5.02 -10.61
CA ARG A 93 -0.24 -4.76 -10.20
C ARG A 93 0.28 -5.93 -9.37
N MET A 94 1.47 -6.39 -9.70
CA MET A 94 2.29 -7.23 -8.85
C MET A 94 3.35 -6.36 -8.18
N GLU A 95 3.53 -6.43 -6.87
CA GLU A 95 4.57 -5.70 -6.15
C GLU A 95 5.33 -6.58 -5.17
N GLY A 96 6.63 -6.33 -5.06
CA GLY A 96 7.49 -6.80 -3.98
C GLY A 96 7.98 -5.62 -3.16
N ALA A 97 7.90 -5.72 -1.84
CA ALA A 97 8.24 -4.64 -0.93
C ALA A 97 9.13 -5.11 0.22
N TYR A 98 10.02 -4.23 0.67
CA TYR A 98 10.72 -4.34 1.94
C TYR A 98 10.38 -3.14 2.81
N PHE A 99 9.99 -3.40 4.05
CA PHE A 99 9.69 -2.33 5.00
C PHE A 99 10.01 -2.74 6.42
N ARG A 100 10.21 -1.74 7.27
CA ARG A 100 10.39 -1.96 8.70
C ARG A 100 9.11 -1.63 9.43
N LEU A 101 8.86 -2.36 10.51
CA LEU A 101 7.85 -2.02 11.52
C LEU A 101 8.55 -1.95 12.87
N ALA A 102 8.04 -1.10 13.76
CA ALA A 102 8.49 -1.07 15.13
C ALA A 102 7.43 -0.40 15.99
N SER A 103 7.37 -0.79 17.25
CA SER A 103 6.61 -0.09 18.28
C SER A 103 7.20 -0.37 19.66
N THR A 104 6.70 0.36 20.64
CA THR A 104 7.12 0.28 22.05
C THR A 104 5.93 0.59 22.94
N ASP A 105 5.85 -0.10 24.07
CA ASP A 105 4.88 0.19 25.12
C ASP A 105 5.19 1.52 25.84
N ALA A 106 6.43 2.01 25.73
CA ALA A 106 6.84 3.25 26.39
C ALA A 106 5.93 4.43 26.00
N GLY A 107 5.31 5.06 26.99
CA GLY A 107 4.37 6.18 26.80
C GLY A 107 2.94 5.75 26.40
N GLY A 108 2.68 4.46 26.23
CA GLY A 108 1.35 3.91 25.96
C GLY A 108 0.64 3.40 27.22
N LYS A 109 -0.59 2.89 27.03
CA LYS A 109 -1.44 2.33 28.09
C LYS A 109 -0.77 1.18 28.85
N ASN A 110 0.01 0.35 28.15
CA ASN A 110 0.66 -0.83 28.71
C ASN A 110 2.16 -0.58 29.01
N ALA A 111 2.56 0.68 29.24
CA ALA A 111 3.95 1.08 29.49
C ALA A 111 4.68 0.28 30.58
N VAL A 112 3.93 -0.28 31.53
CA VAL A 112 4.45 -1.14 32.60
C VAL A 112 5.15 -2.39 32.05
N ARG A 113 4.64 -3.00 30.96
CA ARG A 113 5.28 -4.20 30.36
C ARG A 113 6.66 -3.88 29.78
N ASN A 114 6.86 -2.62 29.35
CA ASN A 114 8.10 -2.11 28.74
C ASN A 114 8.58 -2.93 27.53
N LEU A 115 7.66 -3.47 26.73
CA LEU A 115 8.01 -4.23 25.54
C LEU A 115 8.32 -3.29 24.38
N SER A 116 9.21 -3.75 23.51
CA SER A 116 9.49 -3.08 22.24
C SER A 116 9.88 -4.10 21.20
N PHE A 117 9.53 -3.82 19.95
CA PHE A 117 9.91 -4.67 18.84
C PHE A 117 10.32 -3.84 17.63
N ARG A 118 11.09 -4.48 16.77
CA ARG A 118 11.42 -4.03 15.43
C ARG A 118 11.44 -5.22 14.51
N SER A 119 10.65 -5.16 13.44
CA SER A 119 10.62 -6.18 12.40
C SER A 119 11.14 -5.63 11.07
N GLY A 120 11.93 -6.43 10.37
CA GLY A 120 12.13 -6.29 8.93
C GLY A 120 11.15 -7.21 8.22
N ASN A 121 10.43 -6.68 7.24
CA ASN A 121 9.35 -7.40 6.58
C ASN A 121 9.56 -7.38 5.07
N ILE A 122 9.23 -8.49 4.42
CA ILE A 122 9.19 -8.62 2.96
C ILE A 122 7.76 -9.00 2.60
N GLU A 123 7.12 -8.24 1.71
CA GLU A 123 5.76 -8.49 1.23
C GLU A 123 5.77 -8.68 -0.28
N VAL A 124 5.04 -9.68 -0.75
CA VAL A 124 4.69 -9.83 -2.17
C VAL A 124 3.19 -9.79 -2.30
N ALA A 125 2.67 -8.94 -3.18
CA ALA A 125 1.24 -8.73 -3.33
C ALA A 125 0.81 -8.57 -4.79
N ALA A 126 -0.37 -9.10 -5.10
CA ALA A 126 -1.09 -8.88 -6.33
C ALA A 126 -2.35 -8.05 -6.03
N THR A 127 -2.49 -6.90 -6.67
CA THR A 127 -3.58 -5.94 -6.45
C THR A 127 -4.30 -5.61 -7.74
N GLY A 128 -5.63 -5.52 -7.67
CA GLY A 128 -6.46 -4.88 -8.69
C GLY A 128 -6.58 -3.40 -8.39
N ILE A 129 -6.45 -2.57 -9.43
CA ILE A 129 -6.54 -1.11 -9.35
C ILE A 129 -7.71 -0.66 -10.20
N PHE A 130 -8.62 0.10 -9.59
CA PHE A 130 -9.76 0.72 -10.26
C PHE A 130 -9.58 2.24 -10.30
N GLU A 131 -9.47 2.80 -11.49
CA GLU A 131 -9.33 4.23 -11.74
C GLU A 131 -10.70 4.86 -11.96
N PHE A 132 -10.98 5.97 -11.28
CA PHE A 132 -12.27 6.66 -11.40
C PHE A 132 -12.46 7.30 -12.78
N TYR A 133 -11.37 7.79 -13.37
CA TYR A 133 -11.38 8.34 -14.72
C TYR A 133 -10.98 7.29 -15.74
N SER A 134 -11.78 7.17 -16.79
CA SER A 134 -11.38 6.36 -17.94
C SER A 134 -10.25 7.04 -18.66
N TYR A 135 -9.19 6.28 -18.95
CA TYR A 135 -8.28 6.67 -20.01
C TYR A 135 -9.08 6.59 -21.33
N ASN A 136 -9.31 7.73 -21.98
CA ASN A 136 -9.91 7.77 -23.31
C ASN A 136 -9.03 6.96 -24.29
N LYS A 137 -9.59 6.57 -25.44
CA LYS A 137 -9.04 5.55 -26.37
C LYS A 137 -7.54 5.67 -26.71
N PHE A 138 -6.91 6.82 -26.51
CA PHE A 138 -5.52 7.10 -26.86
C PHE A 138 -4.65 7.48 -25.65
N PHE A 139 -3.42 6.97 -25.62
CA PHE A 139 -2.43 7.20 -24.56
C PHE A 139 -2.14 8.70 -24.30
N ASN A 140 -2.16 9.52 -25.35
CA ASN A 140 -1.92 10.96 -25.27
C ASN A 140 -3.04 11.79 -24.63
N GLN A 141 -4.17 11.17 -24.26
CA GLN A 141 -5.31 11.83 -23.61
C GLN A 141 -5.43 11.50 -22.12
N ARG A 142 -4.36 11.04 -21.48
CA ARG A 142 -4.38 10.72 -20.05
C ARG A 142 -4.67 11.96 -19.17
N PRO A 143 -5.46 11.82 -18.09
CA PRO A 143 -5.71 12.92 -17.16
C PRO A 143 -4.42 13.30 -16.41
N LEU A 144 -4.31 14.58 -16.00
CA LEU A 144 -3.19 15.02 -15.17
C LEU A 144 -3.23 14.38 -13.77
N PHE A 145 -4.42 14.27 -13.20
CA PHE A 145 -4.69 13.66 -11.90
C PHE A 145 -5.71 12.54 -12.08
N SER A 146 -5.38 11.36 -11.59
CA SER A 146 -6.17 10.14 -11.73
C SER A 146 -6.28 9.45 -10.38
N PRO A 147 -7.30 9.75 -9.55
CA PRO A 147 -7.55 9.01 -8.34
C PRO A 147 -7.95 7.57 -8.66
N TYR A 148 -7.59 6.65 -7.78
CA TYR A 148 -7.92 5.23 -7.89
C TYR A 148 -8.06 4.56 -6.53
N LEU A 149 -8.74 3.42 -6.53
CA LEU A 149 -8.76 2.48 -5.43
C LEU A 149 -7.94 1.26 -5.81
N PHE A 150 -7.37 0.60 -4.80
CA PHE A 150 -6.74 -0.70 -4.99
C PHE A 150 -7.13 -1.66 -3.88
N ALA A 151 -7.19 -2.94 -4.22
CA ALA A 151 -7.38 -4.04 -3.28
C ALA A 151 -6.75 -5.31 -3.84
N GLY A 152 -6.29 -6.21 -2.98
CA GLY A 152 -5.62 -7.41 -3.44
C GLY A 152 -5.37 -8.44 -2.36
N ILE A 153 -4.45 -9.34 -2.68
CA ILE A 153 -3.96 -10.39 -1.81
C ILE A 153 -2.44 -10.42 -1.85
N GLY A 154 -1.82 -10.80 -0.75
CA GLY A 154 -0.37 -10.93 -0.65
C GLY A 154 0.03 -11.86 0.48
N VAL A 155 1.34 -12.04 0.59
CA VAL A 155 1.99 -12.76 1.69
C VAL A 155 3.12 -11.90 2.20
N SER A 156 3.20 -11.77 3.52
CA SER A 156 4.26 -11.05 4.21
C SER A 156 5.06 -12.01 5.07
N TYR A 157 6.38 -11.88 5.00
CA TYR A 157 7.34 -12.53 5.88
C TYR A 157 7.91 -11.50 6.84
N PHE A 158 7.79 -11.73 8.15
CA PHE A 158 8.20 -10.80 9.19
C PHE A 158 9.22 -11.43 10.15
N THR A 159 10.19 -10.65 10.62
CA THR A 159 11.21 -11.10 11.57
C THR A 159 11.25 -10.14 12.76
N PRO A 160 10.36 -10.32 13.76
CA PRO A 160 10.31 -9.44 14.90
C PRO A 160 11.54 -9.68 15.79
N ARG A 161 12.17 -8.58 16.20
CA ARG A 161 13.37 -8.56 17.04
C ARG A 161 13.23 -7.51 18.11
N THR A 162 13.84 -7.77 19.26
CA THR A 162 13.96 -6.76 20.31
C THR A 162 15.42 -6.60 20.72
N LYS A 163 15.73 -5.48 21.35
CA LYS A 163 17.05 -5.22 21.92
C LYS A 163 17.01 -5.55 23.41
N TYR A 164 17.92 -6.38 23.88
CA TYR A 164 18.08 -6.71 25.31
C TYR A 164 19.56 -6.60 25.67
N GLN A 165 19.88 -5.85 26.72
CA GLN A 165 21.27 -5.66 27.21
C GLN A 165 22.29 -5.34 26.09
N GLY A 166 21.92 -4.48 25.14
CA GLY A 166 22.80 -4.07 24.04
C GLY A 166 22.73 -4.96 22.79
N SER A 167 22.24 -6.19 22.89
CA SER A 167 22.19 -7.18 21.81
C SER A 167 20.80 -7.33 21.19
N TRP A 168 20.74 -7.69 19.90
CA TRP A 168 19.48 -7.93 19.19
C TRP A 168 19.10 -9.42 19.24
N TYR A 169 17.89 -9.69 19.70
CA TYR A 169 17.33 -11.04 19.80
C TYR A 169 16.16 -11.19 18.83
N THR A 170 16.09 -12.33 18.14
CA THR A 170 14.99 -12.64 17.22
C THR A 170 13.92 -13.39 17.98
N LEU A 171 12.78 -12.72 18.19
CA LEU A 171 11.73 -13.13 19.13
C LEU A 171 11.12 -14.52 18.83
N PRO A 172 10.83 -14.91 17.57
CA PRO A 172 10.26 -16.23 17.26
C PRO A 172 11.15 -17.43 17.62
N ARG A 173 12.40 -17.22 18.06
CA ARG A 173 13.29 -18.31 18.51
C ARG A 173 13.22 -18.57 20.01
N TYR A 174 12.56 -17.68 20.74
CA TYR A 174 12.54 -17.67 22.19
C TYR A 174 11.15 -17.98 22.75
N ASP A 175 10.15 -18.23 21.90
CA ASP A 175 8.78 -18.61 22.28
C ASP A 175 8.32 -17.89 23.55
N THR A 176 8.32 -16.55 23.53
CA THR A 176 8.12 -15.74 24.74
C THR A 176 6.75 -15.93 25.39
N GLU A 177 5.80 -16.49 24.63
CA GLU A 177 4.49 -16.96 25.09
C GLU A 177 4.31 -18.48 25.03
N GLY A 178 5.39 -19.26 24.83
CA GLY A 178 5.34 -20.72 24.71
C GLY A 178 4.67 -21.22 23.43
N VAL A 179 4.55 -20.36 22.42
CA VAL A 179 3.89 -20.63 21.15
C VAL A 179 4.87 -20.42 20.01
N ASP A 180 5.09 -21.47 19.21
CA ASP A 180 5.73 -21.36 17.91
C ASP A 180 4.73 -20.81 16.89
N TYR A 181 5.06 -19.68 16.25
CA TYR A 181 4.21 -19.03 15.27
C TYR A 181 4.90 -18.87 13.92
N SER A 182 4.10 -18.99 12.86
CA SER A 182 4.59 -18.75 11.50
C SER A 182 4.94 -17.28 11.28
N GLN A 183 6.15 -17.06 10.77
CA GLN A 183 6.61 -15.77 10.29
C GLN A 183 6.05 -15.39 8.91
N PHE A 184 5.36 -16.32 8.24
CA PHE A 184 4.61 -16.06 7.02
C PHE A 184 3.14 -15.84 7.35
N THR A 185 2.58 -14.72 6.88
CA THR A 185 1.17 -14.40 7.06
C THR A 185 0.54 -13.92 5.75
N PRO A 186 -0.69 -14.38 5.43
CA PRO A 186 -1.44 -13.78 4.34
C PRO A 186 -1.81 -12.33 4.68
N VAL A 187 -1.89 -11.49 3.65
CA VAL A 187 -2.20 -10.07 3.78
C VAL A 187 -3.25 -9.69 2.75
N ILE A 188 -4.22 -8.89 3.15
CA ILE A 188 -5.15 -8.22 2.23
C ILE A 188 -4.80 -6.73 2.22
N PRO A 189 -4.01 -6.26 1.23
CA PRO A 189 -3.78 -4.84 1.01
C PRO A 189 -5.00 -4.19 0.35
N PHE A 190 -5.43 -3.05 0.86
CA PHE A 190 -6.41 -2.19 0.19
C PHE A 190 -6.21 -0.73 0.56
N GLY A 191 -6.67 0.17 -0.31
CA GLY A 191 -6.50 1.60 -0.09
C GLY A 191 -6.88 2.44 -1.28
N PHE A 192 -6.37 3.66 -1.27
CA PHE A 192 -6.60 4.64 -2.33
C PHE A 192 -5.28 5.28 -2.71
N GLY A 193 -5.24 5.81 -3.91
CA GLY A 193 -4.11 6.59 -4.39
C GLY A 193 -4.53 7.61 -5.42
N VAL A 194 -3.59 8.50 -5.72
CA VAL A 194 -3.69 9.44 -6.84
C VAL A 194 -2.48 9.26 -7.73
N GLN A 195 -2.74 9.07 -9.02
CA GLN A 195 -1.74 9.07 -10.05
C GLN A 195 -1.66 10.45 -10.69
N ILE A 196 -0.45 10.99 -10.81
CA ILE A 196 -0.12 12.28 -11.37
C ILE A 196 0.74 12.06 -12.61
N ALA A 197 0.27 12.53 -13.76
CA ALA A 197 1.00 12.45 -15.01
C ALA A 197 2.17 13.45 -15.03
N LEU A 198 3.42 12.96 -15.04
CA LEU A 198 4.62 13.82 -15.06
C LEU A 198 5.11 14.11 -16.49
N ALA A 199 5.33 13.06 -17.28
CA ALA A 199 5.79 13.11 -18.67
C ALA A 199 5.25 11.91 -19.45
N ASN A 200 5.31 11.87 -20.79
CA ASN A 200 4.65 10.82 -21.59
C ASN A 200 4.77 9.40 -21.02
N GLU A 201 5.97 8.99 -20.61
CA GLU A 201 6.25 7.66 -20.08
C GLU A 201 6.23 7.59 -18.55
N TRP A 202 6.24 8.72 -17.86
CA TRP A 202 6.42 8.81 -16.41
C TRP A 202 5.15 9.27 -15.69
N ASP A 203 4.80 8.54 -14.64
CA ASP A 203 3.73 8.89 -13.70
C ASP A 203 4.25 8.84 -12.25
N LEU A 204 3.67 9.65 -11.39
CA LEU A 204 3.89 9.61 -9.94
C LEU A 204 2.60 9.15 -9.26
N SER A 205 2.67 8.08 -8.47
CA SER A 205 1.55 7.56 -7.70
C SER A 205 1.79 7.85 -6.21
N LEU A 206 0.83 8.52 -5.56
CA LEU A 206 0.80 8.70 -4.11
C LEU A 206 -0.28 7.78 -3.54
N GLU A 207 0.08 6.91 -2.59
CA GLU A 207 -0.79 5.85 -2.08
C GLU A 207 -0.85 5.86 -0.56
N VAL A 208 -2.04 5.61 -0.03
CA VAL A 208 -2.27 5.23 1.38
C VAL A 208 -3.01 3.91 1.37
N GLY A 209 -2.44 2.90 2.01
CA GLY A 209 -2.98 1.54 2.03
C GLY A 209 -2.92 0.90 3.39
N TYR A 210 -4.06 0.35 3.81
CA TYR A 210 -4.17 -0.51 4.98
C TYR A 210 -3.87 -1.95 4.59
N ARG A 211 -3.11 -2.65 5.43
CA ARG A 211 -2.86 -4.08 5.32
C ARG A 211 -3.55 -4.78 6.47
N LYS A 212 -4.61 -5.53 6.12
CA LYS A 212 -5.22 -6.48 7.04
C LYS A 212 -4.38 -7.75 7.03
N ILE A 213 -3.92 -8.17 8.20
CA ILE A 213 -3.23 -9.44 8.38
C ILE A 213 -4.06 -10.36 9.27
N PHE A 214 -3.68 -11.64 9.30
CA PHE A 214 -4.42 -12.69 10.01
C PHE A 214 -3.63 -13.29 11.17
N THR A 215 -2.54 -12.64 11.56
CA THR A 215 -1.72 -13.01 12.71
C THR A 215 -1.81 -11.92 13.77
N ASP A 216 -1.61 -12.35 15.00
CA ASP A 216 -1.53 -11.52 16.21
C ASP A 216 -0.08 -11.42 16.71
N TYR A 217 0.86 -12.09 16.05
CA TYR A 217 2.23 -12.22 16.51
C TYR A 217 3.19 -11.32 15.72
N LEU A 218 2.72 -10.24 15.09
CA LEU A 218 3.60 -9.36 14.31
C LEU A 218 4.62 -8.66 15.21
N ASP A 219 4.24 -8.40 16.46
CA ASP A 219 5.07 -7.83 17.52
C ASP A 219 5.51 -8.83 18.60
N ASP A 220 5.24 -10.13 18.40
CA ASP A 220 5.49 -11.23 19.36
C ASP A 220 4.59 -11.25 20.59
N VAL A 221 3.46 -10.52 20.60
CA VAL A 221 2.56 -10.39 21.76
C VAL A 221 1.14 -10.75 21.36
N SER A 222 0.50 -11.71 22.05
CA SER A 222 -0.88 -12.11 21.71
C SER A 222 -1.70 -12.56 22.91
N THR A 223 -1.15 -13.38 23.80
CA THR A 223 -1.95 -14.13 24.76
C THR A 223 -1.61 -13.76 26.20
N VAL A 224 -0.89 -14.64 26.89
CA VAL A 224 -0.62 -14.58 28.32
C VAL A 224 0.86 -14.79 28.60
N TYR A 225 1.28 -14.35 29.78
CA TYR A 225 2.59 -14.67 30.31
C TYR A 225 2.69 -16.16 30.66
N GLN A 226 3.83 -16.75 30.33
CA GLN A 226 4.17 -18.14 30.67
C GLN A 226 4.89 -18.23 32.00
N ASN A 227 5.04 -19.45 32.50
CA ASN A 227 5.80 -19.70 33.72
C ASN A 227 7.30 -19.49 33.49
N ASN A 228 7.83 -18.38 34.02
CA ASN A 228 9.24 -18.04 33.89
C ASN A 228 10.21 -19.12 34.42
N ALA A 229 9.79 -19.98 35.36
CA ALA A 229 10.66 -20.99 35.96
C ALA A 229 10.98 -22.16 35.00
N THR A 230 10.14 -22.38 33.98
CA THR A 230 10.29 -23.47 33.01
C THR A 230 10.85 -23.00 31.66
N MET A 231 11.03 -21.69 31.48
CA MET A 231 11.51 -21.08 30.24
C MET A 231 13.03 -20.93 30.23
N ASP A 232 13.59 -20.80 29.02
CA ASP A 232 14.95 -20.30 28.86
C ASP A 232 15.11 -18.92 29.56
N PRO A 233 16.21 -18.67 30.31
CA PRO A 233 16.37 -17.42 31.04
C PRO A 233 16.31 -16.17 30.16
N ILE A 234 16.77 -16.25 28.90
CA ILE A 234 16.68 -15.15 27.95
C ILE A 234 15.22 -14.99 27.52
N ALA A 235 14.54 -16.09 27.17
CA ALA A 235 13.12 -16.05 26.82
C ALA A 235 12.25 -15.39 27.90
N ALA A 236 12.44 -15.77 29.17
CA ALA A 236 11.75 -15.16 30.31
C ALA A 236 12.06 -13.65 30.43
N ALA A 237 13.32 -13.25 30.22
CA ALA A 237 13.72 -11.85 30.25
C ALA A 237 13.22 -11.03 29.06
N LEU A 238 12.99 -11.66 27.90
CA LEU A 238 12.38 -11.01 26.73
C LEU A 238 10.85 -10.92 26.86
N ALA A 239 10.21 -11.91 27.49
CA ALA A 239 8.78 -11.95 27.74
C ALA A 239 8.35 -10.84 28.71
N ASP A 240 9.12 -10.61 29.79
CA ASP A 240 8.86 -9.62 30.84
C ASP A 240 10.02 -8.62 30.98
N ARG A 241 9.78 -7.38 30.54
CA ARG A 241 10.77 -6.28 30.53
C ARG A 241 10.54 -5.25 31.64
N THR A 242 9.63 -5.53 32.57
CA THR A 242 9.30 -4.64 33.71
C THR A 242 10.52 -4.29 34.56
N LYS A 243 11.43 -5.26 34.76
CA LYS A 243 12.64 -5.10 35.59
C LYS A 243 13.58 -4.00 35.11
N GLU A 244 13.51 -3.63 33.83
CA GLU A 244 14.34 -2.56 33.27
C GLU A 244 13.85 -1.16 33.62
N LEU A 245 12.63 -1.03 34.13
CA LEU A 245 12.07 0.25 34.57
C LEU A 245 12.65 0.70 35.92
N GLY A 246 13.32 -0.18 36.67
CA GLY A 246 13.88 0.14 37.99
C GLY A 246 12.84 0.74 38.93
N SER A 247 13.16 1.87 39.56
CA SER A 247 12.25 2.59 40.47
C SER A 247 11.01 3.21 39.80
N ALA A 248 10.93 3.21 38.46
CA ALA A 248 9.75 3.63 37.72
C ALA A 248 8.75 2.49 37.49
N ALA A 249 9.10 1.25 37.85
CA ALA A 249 8.13 0.16 37.91
C ALA A 249 7.11 0.46 39.03
N PRO A 250 5.80 0.22 38.82
CA PRO A 250 4.79 0.44 39.86
C PRO A 250 5.17 -0.31 41.15
N THR A 251 5.01 0.34 42.31
CA THR A 251 5.38 -0.23 43.62
C THR A 251 4.64 -1.53 43.85
N TYR A 252 5.45 -2.59 43.91
CA TYR A 252 5.10 -3.98 44.17
C TYR A 252 4.47 -4.07 45.56
N ASP A 253 3.29 -4.68 45.67
CA ASP A 253 2.80 -5.10 46.98
C ASP A 253 3.77 -6.16 47.51
N SER A 254 4.26 -5.92 48.73
CA SER A 254 5.16 -6.78 49.48
C SER A 254 4.66 -8.22 49.70
N ASN A 255 3.39 -8.52 49.39
CA ASN A 255 2.81 -9.85 49.51
C ASN A 255 2.56 -10.58 48.17
N ASP A 256 2.69 -9.93 47.02
CA ASP A 256 2.55 -10.61 45.72
C ASP A 256 3.36 -9.91 44.62
N LYS A 257 4.58 -10.39 44.44
CA LYS A 257 5.57 -9.91 43.47
C LYS A 257 4.90 -9.69 42.11
N ILE A 258 5.00 -8.50 41.51
CA ILE A 258 4.71 -8.28 40.08
C ILE A 258 5.80 -8.96 39.25
N HIS A 259 5.88 -10.28 39.31
CA HIS A 259 6.18 -11.06 38.13
C HIS A 259 4.83 -11.24 37.47
N TRP A 260 4.71 -10.96 36.18
CA TRP A 260 3.51 -11.40 35.49
C TRP A 260 3.42 -12.92 35.66
N ASN A 261 2.55 -13.37 36.57
CA ASN A 261 2.41 -14.78 36.85
C ASN A 261 1.80 -15.44 35.62
N GLU A 262 2.05 -16.74 35.49
CA GLU A 262 1.45 -17.57 34.45
C GLU A 262 -0.06 -17.28 34.32
N GLY A 263 -0.51 -17.01 33.09
CA GLY A 263 -1.92 -16.71 32.80
C GLY A 263 -2.31 -15.22 32.86
N HIS A 264 -1.44 -14.31 33.31
CA HIS A 264 -1.71 -12.87 33.17
C HIS A 264 -1.74 -12.46 31.71
N LYS A 265 -2.63 -11.53 31.36
CA LYS A 265 -2.79 -11.03 29.99
C LYS A 265 -1.51 -10.30 29.52
N ARG A 266 -0.87 -10.83 28.47
CA ARG A 266 0.29 -10.22 27.80
C ARG A 266 -0.11 -9.49 26.54
N GLY A 267 -1.04 -10.03 25.76
CA GLY A 267 -1.57 -9.43 24.52
C GLY A 267 -3.09 -9.59 24.43
N ASN A 268 -3.67 -9.35 23.25
CA ASN A 268 -5.10 -9.51 23.02
C ASN A 268 -5.41 -10.35 21.76
N PRO A 269 -5.68 -11.67 21.90
CA PRO A 269 -5.79 -12.59 20.77
C PRO A 269 -7.00 -12.30 19.86
N ASP A 270 -7.98 -11.57 20.38
CA ASP A 270 -9.18 -11.15 19.67
C ASP A 270 -8.94 -10.01 18.68
N ARG A 271 -7.79 -9.30 18.75
CA ARG A 271 -7.50 -8.11 17.95
C ARG A 271 -6.23 -8.29 17.13
N LYS A 272 -6.39 -8.88 15.95
CA LYS A 272 -5.31 -9.05 14.97
C LYS A 272 -4.61 -7.74 14.65
N ASP A 273 -3.30 -7.86 14.51
CA ASP A 273 -2.41 -6.78 14.12
C ASP A 273 -2.75 -6.25 12.73
N SER A 274 -2.21 -5.06 12.43
CA SER A 274 -2.29 -4.45 11.11
C SER A 274 -1.22 -3.39 10.92
N TYR A 275 -1.06 -2.93 9.69
CA TYR A 275 -0.18 -1.80 9.41
C TYR A 275 -0.70 -0.96 8.25
N ILE A 276 -0.31 0.30 8.24
CA ILE A 276 -0.59 1.24 7.16
C ILE A 276 0.71 1.55 6.44
N ILE A 277 0.64 1.58 5.11
CA ILE A 277 1.70 2.07 4.23
C ILE A 277 1.26 3.38 3.59
N VAL A 278 2.14 4.36 3.62
CA VAL A 278 2.03 5.61 2.84
C VAL A 278 3.21 5.64 1.89
N ALA A 279 2.99 5.70 0.59
CA ALA A 279 4.05 5.56 -0.41
C ALA A 279 3.93 6.55 -1.57
N ALA A 280 5.09 6.96 -2.08
CA ALA A 280 5.24 7.61 -3.37
C ALA A 280 5.96 6.64 -4.32
N LYS A 281 5.36 6.41 -5.49
CA LYS A 281 5.86 5.46 -6.50
C LYS A 281 6.07 6.19 -7.83
N LEU A 282 7.25 6.09 -8.39
CA LEU A 282 7.55 6.53 -9.74
C LEU A 282 7.27 5.38 -10.69
N GLU A 283 6.36 5.56 -11.65
CA GLU A 283 5.97 4.55 -12.63
C GLU A 283 6.49 4.93 -14.02
N TYR A 284 7.18 4.00 -14.67
CA TYR A 284 7.64 4.11 -16.05
C TYR A 284 6.82 3.18 -16.95
N THR A 285 6.22 3.74 -17.99
CA THR A 285 5.43 3.03 -18.99
C THR A 285 6.36 2.33 -19.98
N ILE A 286 6.27 1.01 -20.05
CA ILE A 286 6.95 0.23 -21.09
C ILE A 286 6.05 0.23 -22.32
N ASN A 287 6.56 0.75 -23.43
CA ASN A 287 5.85 0.89 -24.70
C ASN A 287 5.04 -0.37 -25.05
N PRO A 288 3.72 -0.26 -25.29
CA PRO A 288 2.99 -1.33 -25.93
C PRO A 288 3.40 -1.35 -27.41
N LEU A 289 4.18 -2.34 -27.82
CA LEU A 289 4.33 -2.71 -29.23
C LEU A 289 3.00 -3.28 -29.75
N VAL A 290 1.95 -2.46 -29.80
CA VAL A 290 0.77 -2.79 -30.58
C VAL A 290 1.15 -2.46 -32.02
N LYS A 291 1.58 -3.49 -32.76
CA LYS A 291 1.52 -3.48 -34.23
C LYS A 291 0.11 -3.03 -34.59
N THR A 292 -0.05 -1.78 -34.98
CA THR A 292 -1.28 -1.34 -35.63
C THR A 292 -1.45 -2.26 -36.82
N ARG A 293 -2.42 -3.18 -36.75
CA ARG A 293 -2.85 -3.92 -37.93
C ARG A 293 -3.43 -2.83 -38.84
N ARG A 294 -2.59 -2.24 -39.69
CA ARG A 294 -3.02 -1.38 -40.80
C ARG A 294 -3.94 -2.26 -41.62
N SER A 295 -5.24 -2.23 -41.33
CA SER A 295 -6.23 -2.65 -42.32
C SER A 295 -6.02 -1.69 -43.47
N ASN A 296 -5.40 -2.17 -44.55
CA ASN A 296 -5.40 -1.51 -45.85
C ASN A 296 -6.86 -1.47 -46.34
N VAL A 297 -7.69 -0.63 -45.70
CA VAL A 297 -8.96 -0.23 -46.27
C VAL A 297 -8.57 0.73 -47.39
N LYS A 298 -8.39 0.17 -48.58
CA LYS A 298 -8.33 0.95 -49.81
C LYS A 298 -9.64 1.72 -49.86
N PHE A 299 -9.59 3.01 -49.55
CA PHE A 299 -10.65 3.93 -49.96
C PHE A 299 -10.72 3.86 -51.48
N ARG A 300 -11.66 3.05 -52.00
CA ARG A 300 -12.05 3.11 -53.41
C ARG A 300 -12.64 4.50 -53.60
N ARG A 301 -11.86 5.40 -54.22
CA ARG A 301 -12.38 6.68 -54.69
C ARG A 301 -13.60 6.37 -55.58
N PRO A 302 -14.77 6.99 -55.36
CA PRO A 302 -15.87 6.87 -56.31
C PRO A 302 -15.36 7.37 -57.66
N LYS A 303 -15.45 6.52 -58.70
CA LYS A 303 -15.18 6.92 -60.07
C LYS A 303 -16.28 7.91 -60.47
N PHE A 304 -15.97 9.19 -60.56
CA PHE A 304 -16.77 10.12 -61.34
C PHE A 304 -16.65 9.70 -62.80
N SER A 305 -17.70 9.13 -63.37
CA SER A 305 -17.80 8.89 -64.81
C SER A 305 -18.00 10.25 -65.48
N GLY A 306 -16.92 10.84 -65.99
CA GLY A 306 -16.99 11.95 -66.92
C GLY A 306 -17.65 11.47 -68.21
N GLY A 307 -18.93 11.79 -68.37
CA GLY A 307 -19.65 11.61 -69.62
C GLY A 307 -19.13 12.63 -70.65
N THR A 308 -18.35 12.15 -71.60
CA THR A 308 -18.04 12.85 -72.85
C THR A 308 -19.27 12.88 -73.74
N GLY A 309 -20.05 13.96 -73.65
CA GLY A 309 -21.15 14.26 -74.58
C GLY A 309 -20.66 15.17 -75.70
N GLY A 310 -20.59 14.62 -76.91
CA GLY A 310 -20.00 15.24 -78.09
C GLY A 310 -20.70 16.51 -78.62
N SER A 311 -19.88 17.25 -79.35
CA SER A 311 -20.19 18.38 -80.23
C SER A 311 -21.43 18.20 -81.10
N ARG A 312 -22.27 19.24 -81.19
CA ARG A 312 -23.06 19.52 -82.40
C ARG A 312 -23.25 21.02 -82.63
N GLN A 313 -22.63 21.49 -83.72
CA GLN A 313 -22.93 22.75 -84.41
C GLN A 313 -24.42 22.88 -84.78
N LYS A 314 -24.97 24.09 -84.68
CA LYS A 314 -25.75 24.80 -85.72
C LYS A 314 -26.20 26.17 -85.17
N LYS A 315 -25.63 27.30 -85.62
CA LYS A 315 -25.99 28.13 -86.79
C LYS A 315 -27.41 28.73 -86.74
N ARG A 316 -27.46 30.08 -86.60
CA ARG A 316 -28.46 31.07 -87.08
C ARG A 316 -29.90 30.93 -86.51
N ARG A 317 -30.63 31.98 -86.16
CA ARG A 317 -30.65 33.41 -86.55
C ARG A 317 -30.85 34.29 -85.32
#